data_AF-A0A026VZB2-F1
#
_entry.id   AF-A0A026VZB2-F1
#
_cell.length_a   1.000
_cell.length_b   1.000
_cell.length_c   1.000
_cell.angle_alpha   90.00
_cell.angle_beta   90.00
_cell.angle_gamma   90.00
#
_symmetry.space_group_name_H-M   'P 1'
#
loop_
_entity.id
_entity.type
_entity.pdbx_description
1 polymer ?
#
loop_
_entity_poly.entity_id
_entity_poly.type
_entity_poly.pdbx_seq_one_letter_code
_entity_poly.pdbx_strand_id
1 'polypeptide(L)'
;MSDSYYYSTMNQPVVTVKQGKLQGVLQKNVLGSHYFAFKGIPFAAPPVGKLRFQDPEPPASWDGIRDASENGNVCSQLELLTKTVIGDEDCLYLNVYVPHSIYGTTRNPVMVWIHGGAFLIGSGSDINQRLDYLLAKEVIAVSINYRLGAFGKIYALCILKGFLKLGHEAASGNQGLKDQIVALKWVKENIQIFGGDPENITVFGSSSGAACVHLLMLSPLSKGLFHKAILQSTISTCSWAIKETQQEVISFKLASVLGNDSKDPEEIIEFLRKIPADQIVKAQYRFLTRKVICCLYIFHLQYR
;
A
#
# COMPACT_ATOMS: atom_id res chain seq x y z
N MET A 1 32.18 -8.10 -26.67
CA MET A 1 30.99 -7.53 -26.03
C MET A 1 31.32 -6.09 -25.71
N SER A 2 30.67 -5.14 -26.36
CA SER A 2 31.05 -3.71 -26.38
C SER A 2 30.75 -3.02 -25.05
N ASP A 3 31.51 -1.97 -24.73
CA ASP A 3 31.33 -1.11 -23.55
C ASP A 3 29.88 -0.61 -23.39
N SER A 4 29.15 -0.42 -24.49
CA SER A 4 27.72 -0.06 -24.49
C SER A 4 26.82 -1.10 -23.79
N TYR A 5 27.13 -2.39 -23.89
CA TYR A 5 26.39 -3.45 -23.21
C TYR A 5 26.71 -3.46 -21.71
N TYR A 6 27.96 -3.19 -21.34
CA TYR A 6 28.41 -3.06 -19.94
C TYR A 6 27.79 -1.83 -19.24
N TYR A 7 27.73 -0.68 -19.94
CA TYR A 7 27.06 0.54 -19.46
C TYR A 7 25.54 0.36 -19.35
N SER A 8 24.91 -0.35 -20.30
CA SER A 8 23.49 -0.72 -20.24
C SER A 8 23.19 -1.61 -19.03
N THR A 9 24.04 -2.60 -18.73
CA THR A 9 23.87 -3.48 -17.56
C THR A 9 24.12 -2.77 -16.23
N MET A 10 24.96 -1.73 -16.18
CA MET A 10 25.19 -0.95 -14.96
C MET A 10 24.01 -0.03 -14.62
N ASN A 11 23.22 0.42 -15.61
CA ASN A 11 22.07 1.28 -15.37
C ASN A 11 20.75 0.51 -15.18
N GLN A 12 20.72 -0.79 -15.48
CA GLN A 12 19.54 -1.64 -15.39
C GLN A 12 19.88 -2.95 -14.64
N PRO A 13 20.07 -2.89 -13.31
CA PRO A 13 20.45 -4.06 -12.53
C PRO A 13 19.33 -5.11 -12.57
N VAL A 14 19.73 -6.39 -12.63
CA VAL A 14 18.79 -7.52 -12.56
C VAL A 14 18.99 -8.26 -11.25
N VAL A 15 17.90 -8.49 -10.52
CA VAL A 15 17.88 -9.27 -9.27
C VAL A 15 16.89 -10.43 -9.39
N THR A 16 17.13 -11.52 -8.66
CA THR A 16 16.24 -12.68 -8.64
C THR A 16 15.57 -12.80 -7.28
N VAL A 17 14.29 -12.42 -7.21
CA VAL A 17 13.43 -12.63 -6.03
C VAL A 17 12.73 -13.98 -6.14
N LYS A 18 12.05 -14.39 -5.07
CA LYS A 18 11.36 -15.70 -5.01
C LYS A 18 10.33 -15.90 -6.14
N GLN A 19 9.68 -14.83 -6.59
CA GLN A 19 8.66 -14.88 -7.64
C GLN A 19 9.24 -14.85 -9.07
N GLY A 20 10.48 -14.41 -9.26
CA GLY A 20 11.09 -14.26 -10.58
C GLY A 20 12.19 -13.21 -10.65
N LYS A 21 12.64 -12.89 -11.87
CA LYS A 21 13.68 -11.87 -12.11
C LYS A 21 13.06 -10.49 -12.29
N LEU A 22 13.69 -9.48 -11.70
CA LEU A 22 13.31 -8.06 -11.79
C LEU A 22 14.45 -7.27 -12.40
N GLN A 23 14.14 -6.38 -13.35
CA GLN A 23 15.08 -5.39 -13.87
C GLN A 23 14.75 -4.01 -13.29
N GLY A 24 15.65 -3.48 -12.47
CA GLY A 24 15.53 -2.13 -11.92
C GLY A 24 16.12 -1.07 -12.83
N VAL A 25 16.22 0.15 -12.30
CA VAL A 25 16.78 1.32 -12.99
C VAL A 25 17.66 2.14 -12.06
N LEU A 26 18.76 2.67 -12.59
CA LEU A 26 19.60 3.66 -11.91
C LEU A 26 18.93 5.04 -11.99
N GLN A 27 18.74 5.68 -10.83
CA GLN A 27 18.18 7.02 -10.72
C GLN A 27 19.06 7.92 -9.85
N LYS A 28 18.82 9.22 -9.94
CA LYS A 28 19.48 10.24 -9.13
C LYS A 28 18.48 10.78 -8.11
N ASN A 29 18.86 10.80 -6.84
CA ASN A 29 18.03 11.35 -5.78
C ASN A 29 18.09 12.89 -5.79
N VAL A 30 17.20 13.49 -5.00
CA VAL A 30 17.12 14.93 -4.73
C VAL A 30 18.40 15.60 -4.25
N LEU A 31 19.31 14.86 -3.63
CA LEU A 31 20.60 15.37 -3.14
C LEU A 31 21.74 15.17 -4.14
N GLY A 32 21.44 14.55 -5.28
CA GLY A 32 22.37 14.32 -6.37
C GLY A 32 23.15 13.00 -6.34
N SER A 33 22.94 12.17 -5.33
CA SER A 33 23.49 10.81 -5.24
C SER A 33 22.68 9.83 -6.09
N HIS A 34 23.30 8.73 -6.51
CA HIS A 34 22.62 7.69 -7.29
C HIS A 34 22.06 6.58 -6.40
N TYR A 35 20.99 5.94 -6.86
CA TYR A 35 20.39 4.76 -6.25
C TYR A 35 19.76 3.88 -7.32
N PHE A 36 19.61 2.59 -7.01
CA PHE A 36 18.87 1.65 -7.83
C PHE A 36 17.42 1.58 -7.34
N ALA A 37 16.47 1.73 -8.25
CA ALA A 37 15.05 1.61 -8.00
C ALA A 37 14.51 0.33 -8.63
N PHE A 38 13.74 -0.44 -7.87
CA PHE A 38 12.94 -1.56 -8.36
C PHE A 38 11.50 -1.28 -7.96
N LYS A 39 10.68 -0.88 -8.92
CA LYS A 39 9.33 -0.36 -8.72
C LYS A 39 8.27 -1.28 -9.31
N GLY A 40 7.04 -1.16 -8.83
CA GLY A 40 5.91 -1.93 -9.36
C GLY A 40 6.03 -3.44 -9.14
N ILE A 41 6.65 -3.87 -8.04
CA ILE A 41 6.86 -5.28 -7.72
C ILE A 41 5.58 -5.83 -7.08
N PRO A 42 4.91 -6.84 -7.67
CA PRO A 42 3.70 -7.41 -7.08
C PRO A 42 4.05 -8.22 -5.82
N PHE A 43 3.44 -7.87 -4.69
CA PHE A 43 3.60 -8.63 -3.44
C PHE A 43 2.41 -9.53 -3.11
N ALA A 44 1.31 -9.40 -3.86
CA ALA A 44 0.10 -10.21 -3.76
C ALA A 44 -0.58 -10.33 -5.13
N ALA A 45 -1.51 -11.27 -5.28
CA ALA A 45 -2.34 -11.37 -6.47
C ALA A 45 -3.26 -10.14 -6.61
N PRO A 46 -3.57 -9.68 -7.84
CA PRO A 46 -4.49 -8.57 -8.07
C PRO A 46 -5.86 -8.85 -7.40
N PRO A 47 -6.35 -7.97 -6.51
CA PRO A 47 -7.58 -8.20 -5.74
C PRO A 47 -8.85 -7.88 -6.56
N VAL A 48 -8.92 -8.41 -7.79
CA VAL A 48 -9.98 -8.16 -8.77
C VAL A 48 -10.94 -9.35 -8.88
N GLY A 49 -12.13 -9.10 -9.45
CA GLY A 49 -13.13 -10.14 -9.65
C GLY A 49 -13.53 -10.83 -8.34
N LYS A 50 -13.33 -12.15 -8.25
CA LYS A 50 -13.65 -12.92 -7.03
C LYS A 50 -12.79 -12.52 -5.84
N LEU A 51 -11.54 -12.10 -6.06
CA LEU A 51 -10.61 -11.68 -5.00
C LEU A 51 -10.93 -10.30 -4.43
N ARG A 52 -11.85 -9.56 -5.07
CA ARG A 52 -12.34 -8.29 -4.52
C ARG A 52 -12.96 -8.54 -3.15
N PHE A 53 -12.52 -7.73 -2.17
CA PHE A 53 -12.83 -7.81 -0.73
C PHE A 53 -12.27 -9.02 0.04
N GLN A 54 -11.64 -9.98 -0.64
CA GLN A 54 -11.02 -11.13 0.02
C GLN A 54 -9.65 -10.78 0.60
N ASP A 55 -9.13 -11.69 1.42
CA ASP A 55 -7.76 -11.58 1.92
C ASP A 55 -6.76 -11.64 0.74
N PRO A 56 -5.61 -10.94 0.84
CA PRO A 56 -4.62 -10.95 -0.23
C PRO A 56 -4.02 -12.34 -0.42
N GLU A 57 -4.10 -12.85 -1.64
CA GLU A 57 -3.49 -14.11 -2.04
C GLU A 57 -2.04 -13.91 -2.49
N PRO A 58 -1.18 -14.94 -2.43
CA PRO A 58 0.20 -14.86 -2.91
C PRO A 58 0.30 -14.39 -4.37
N PRO A 59 1.32 -13.61 -4.73
CA PRO A 59 1.53 -13.18 -6.11
C PRO A 59 1.93 -14.39 -6.97
N ALA A 60 1.49 -14.40 -8.23
CA ALA A 60 1.95 -15.38 -9.19
C ALA A 60 3.45 -15.20 -9.48
N SER A 61 4.18 -16.31 -9.64
CA SER A 61 5.51 -16.27 -10.23
C SER A 61 5.43 -15.94 -11.72
N TRP A 62 6.51 -15.41 -12.28
CA TRP A 62 6.60 -15.09 -13.70
C TRP A 62 7.88 -15.66 -14.32
N ASP A 63 7.79 -16.03 -15.60
CA ASP A 63 8.94 -16.40 -16.41
C ASP A 63 9.60 -15.16 -17.01
N GLY A 64 10.90 -15.28 -17.31
CA GLY A 64 11.68 -14.18 -17.89
C GLY A 64 12.05 -13.09 -16.88
N ILE A 65 12.25 -11.87 -17.39
CA ILE A 65 12.64 -10.69 -16.61
C ILE A 65 11.48 -9.71 -16.63
N ARG A 66 10.95 -9.37 -15.46
CA ARG A 66 9.92 -8.34 -15.31
C ARG A 66 10.59 -6.97 -15.20
N ASP A 67 10.12 -6.02 -16.01
CA ASP A 67 10.51 -4.63 -15.90
C ASP A 67 9.98 -4.04 -14.59
N ALA A 68 10.89 -3.54 -13.76
CA ALA A 68 10.65 -2.88 -12.49
C ALA A 68 11.24 -1.46 -12.50
N SER A 69 11.29 -0.80 -13.66
CA SER A 69 11.77 0.58 -13.82
C SER A 69 10.72 1.64 -13.53
N GLU A 70 9.44 1.27 -13.49
CA GLU A 70 8.30 2.18 -13.31
C GLU A 70 7.39 1.79 -12.14
N ASN A 71 6.66 2.77 -11.60
CA ASN A 71 5.70 2.50 -10.54
C ASN A 71 4.56 1.62 -11.05
N GLY A 72 4.08 0.70 -10.19
CA GLY A 72 2.80 0.04 -10.39
C GLY A 72 1.62 1.00 -10.19
N ASN A 73 0.42 0.52 -10.48
CA ASN A 73 -0.79 1.31 -10.33
C ASN A 73 -0.99 1.76 -8.88
N VAL A 74 -1.51 2.97 -8.69
CA VAL A 74 -2.04 3.43 -7.40
C VAL A 74 -3.41 2.79 -7.16
N CYS A 75 -3.78 2.57 -5.89
CA CYS A 75 -5.10 2.01 -5.58
C CYS A 75 -6.24 2.97 -5.93
N SER A 76 -7.36 2.42 -6.38
CA SER A 76 -8.59 3.14 -6.69
C SER A 76 -8.98 4.12 -5.59
N GLN A 77 -8.94 5.42 -5.89
CA GLN A 77 -9.16 6.50 -4.93
C GLN A 77 -9.65 7.78 -5.61
N LEU A 78 -10.19 8.72 -4.83
CA LEU A 78 -10.58 10.03 -5.35
C LEU A 78 -9.38 10.99 -5.31
N GLU A 79 -9.00 11.53 -6.46
CA GLU A 79 -8.08 12.67 -6.52
C GLU A 79 -8.80 13.91 -6.00
N LEU A 80 -8.39 14.42 -4.85
CA LEU A 80 -9.16 15.43 -4.11
C LEU A 80 -9.32 16.73 -4.90
N LEU A 81 -8.29 17.17 -5.64
CA LEU A 81 -8.35 18.44 -6.37
C LEU A 81 -9.28 18.38 -7.58
N THR A 82 -9.13 17.36 -8.41
CA THR A 82 -9.91 17.21 -9.65
C THR A 82 -11.28 16.57 -9.40
N LYS A 83 -11.47 15.93 -8.24
CA LYS A 83 -12.65 15.12 -7.88
C LYS A 83 -12.91 13.99 -8.87
N THR A 84 -11.86 13.54 -9.55
CA THR A 84 -11.91 12.38 -10.45
C THR A 84 -11.43 11.14 -9.71
N VAL A 85 -11.94 9.97 -10.09
CA VAL A 85 -11.41 8.72 -9.57
C VAL A 85 -10.18 8.35 -10.39
N ILE A 86 -9.10 8.02 -9.70
CA ILE A 86 -7.83 7.57 -10.27
C ILE A 86 -7.46 6.20 -9.71
N GLY A 87 -6.47 5.57 -10.34
CA GLY A 87 -5.94 4.29 -9.89
C GLY A 87 -6.70 3.08 -10.42
N ASP A 88 -6.26 1.91 -9.96
CA ASP A 88 -6.76 0.61 -10.34
C ASP A 88 -7.02 -0.25 -9.08
N GLU A 89 -7.76 -1.34 -9.21
CA GLU A 89 -7.88 -2.34 -8.16
C GLU A 89 -6.66 -3.27 -8.13
N ASP A 90 -6.06 -3.55 -9.29
CA ASP A 90 -4.73 -4.13 -9.38
C ASP A 90 -3.69 -3.10 -8.93
N CYS A 91 -3.49 -2.98 -7.62
CA CYS A 91 -2.62 -1.97 -7.01
C CYS A 91 -1.66 -2.51 -5.94
N LEU A 92 -1.62 -3.84 -5.71
CA LEU A 92 -0.84 -4.48 -4.64
C LEU A 92 0.64 -4.62 -5.01
N TYR A 93 1.27 -3.45 -5.16
CA TYR A 93 2.65 -3.27 -5.56
C TYR A 93 3.49 -2.63 -4.46
N LEU A 94 4.77 -2.97 -4.43
CA LEU A 94 5.77 -2.30 -3.61
C LEU A 94 6.96 -1.86 -4.46
N ASN A 95 7.75 -0.95 -3.90
CA ASN A 95 8.96 -0.41 -4.50
C ASN A 95 10.13 -0.58 -3.53
N VAL A 96 11.31 -0.94 -4.03
CA VAL A 96 12.56 -1.08 -3.28
C VAL A 96 13.59 -0.13 -3.85
N TYR A 97 14.24 0.63 -2.98
CA TYR A 97 15.26 1.62 -3.34
C TYR A 97 16.55 1.31 -2.59
N VAL A 98 17.64 1.11 -3.34
CA VAL A 98 18.95 0.74 -2.81
C VAL A 98 19.96 1.83 -3.15
N PRO A 99 20.54 2.54 -2.17
CA PRO A 99 21.58 3.52 -2.44
C PRO A 99 22.76 2.89 -3.18
N HIS A 100 23.30 3.60 -4.18
CA HIS A 100 24.40 3.06 -4.97
C HIS A 100 25.66 2.80 -4.13
N SER A 101 25.89 3.58 -3.07
CA SER A 101 27.06 3.42 -2.18
C SER A 101 27.09 2.09 -1.41
N ILE A 102 25.92 1.47 -1.20
CA ILE A 102 25.78 0.18 -0.50
C ILE A 102 25.27 -0.94 -1.42
N TYR A 103 25.22 -0.71 -2.73
CA TYR A 103 24.84 -1.76 -3.66
C TYR A 103 25.91 -2.87 -3.69
N GLY A 104 25.49 -4.11 -3.50
CA GLY A 104 26.39 -5.27 -3.38
C GLY A 104 26.94 -5.52 -1.98
N THR A 105 26.68 -4.62 -1.01
CA THR A 105 26.91 -4.94 0.41
C THR A 105 25.73 -5.75 0.98
N THR A 106 25.88 -6.27 2.19
CA THR A 106 24.86 -7.12 2.83
C THR A 106 24.54 -6.61 4.23
N ARG A 107 23.39 -7.05 4.76
CA ARG A 107 22.89 -6.70 6.10
C ARG A 107 22.69 -5.19 6.32
N ASN A 108 22.27 -4.47 5.28
CA ASN A 108 21.94 -3.06 5.40
C ASN A 108 20.60 -2.86 6.14
N PRO A 109 20.44 -1.81 6.97
CA PRO A 109 19.16 -1.49 7.58
C PRO A 109 18.07 -1.25 6.54
N VAL A 110 16.87 -1.76 6.83
CA VAL A 110 15.71 -1.67 5.92
C VAL A 110 14.64 -0.79 6.57
N MET A 111 14.13 0.19 5.84
CA MET A 111 13.02 1.05 6.26
C MET A 111 11.81 0.87 5.35
N VAL A 112 10.69 0.39 5.90
CA VAL A 112 9.44 0.15 5.16
C VAL A 112 8.43 1.25 5.46
N TRP A 113 8.08 2.03 4.45
CA TRP A 113 7.14 3.14 4.51
C TRP A 113 5.70 2.70 4.25
N ILE A 114 4.82 3.04 5.17
CA ILE A 114 3.37 2.92 5.04
C ILE A 114 2.77 4.32 4.93
N HIS A 115 2.21 4.63 3.76
CA HIS A 115 1.70 5.97 3.49
C HIS A 115 0.47 6.33 4.33
N GLY A 116 0.29 7.65 4.54
CA GLY A 116 -0.91 8.23 5.13
C GLY A 116 -2.06 8.39 4.12
N GLY A 117 -3.06 9.19 4.46
CA GLY A 117 -4.19 9.49 3.58
C GLY A 117 -5.55 9.00 4.08
N ALA A 118 -5.73 8.91 5.41
CA ALA A 118 -6.99 8.58 6.07
C ALA A 118 -7.63 7.29 5.56
N PHE A 119 -6.80 6.33 5.11
CA PHE A 119 -7.21 5.06 4.51
C PHE A 119 -8.03 5.20 3.22
N LEU A 120 -8.15 6.41 2.66
CA LEU A 120 -8.95 6.70 1.47
C LEU A 120 -8.11 7.04 0.25
N ILE A 121 -6.95 7.65 0.48
CA ILE A 121 -6.05 8.15 -0.54
C ILE A 121 -4.60 7.83 -0.17
N GLY A 122 -3.69 8.11 -1.09
CA GLY A 122 -2.25 7.90 -0.94
C GLY A 122 -1.73 6.77 -1.82
N SER A 123 -0.40 6.69 -1.90
CA SER A 123 0.31 5.62 -2.60
C SER A 123 1.75 5.52 -2.08
N GLY A 124 2.37 4.37 -2.33
CA GLY A 124 3.80 4.14 -2.15
C GLY A 124 4.66 4.61 -3.32
N SER A 125 4.11 5.32 -4.31
CA SER A 125 4.86 5.84 -5.45
C SER A 125 5.87 6.92 -5.03
N ASP A 126 7.06 6.88 -5.63
CA ASP A 126 8.13 7.89 -5.49
C ASP A 126 7.72 9.31 -5.96
N ILE A 127 6.71 9.42 -6.83
CA ILE A 127 6.17 10.71 -7.30
C ILE A 127 5.60 11.51 -6.14
N ASN A 128 4.89 10.84 -5.23
CA ASN A 128 4.20 11.45 -4.10
C ASN A 128 5.04 11.40 -2.82
N GLN A 129 6.06 10.55 -2.76
CA GLN A 129 6.83 10.24 -1.57
C GLN A 129 8.32 10.37 -1.86
N ARG A 130 8.97 11.38 -1.30
CA ARG A 130 10.41 11.62 -1.49
C ARG A 130 11.23 10.82 -0.48
N LEU A 131 11.08 9.50 -0.53
CA LEU A 131 11.87 8.57 0.30
C LEU A 131 13.35 8.57 -0.09
N ASP A 132 13.67 9.11 -1.26
CA ASP A 132 15.02 9.22 -1.80
C ASP A 132 15.94 10.14 -0.97
N TYR A 133 15.38 11.03 -0.13
CA TYR A 133 16.13 11.74 0.92
C TYR A 133 16.77 10.78 1.94
N LEU A 134 16.10 9.68 2.28
CA LEU A 134 16.62 8.71 3.25
C LEU A 134 17.79 7.91 2.69
N LEU A 135 17.88 7.76 1.36
CA LEU A 135 18.93 6.97 0.71
C LEU A 135 20.32 7.57 0.92
N ALA A 136 20.43 8.87 1.24
CA ALA A 136 21.69 9.50 1.64
C ALA A 136 22.21 9.04 3.02
N LYS A 137 21.41 8.26 3.77
CA LYS A 137 21.78 7.66 5.06
C LYS A 137 22.12 6.18 4.95
N GLU A 138 22.37 5.69 3.73
CA GLU A 138 22.83 4.32 3.49
C GLU A 138 21.86 3.26 4.05
N VAL A 139 20.57 3.52 3.89
CA VAL A 139 19.48 2.60 4.23
C VAL A 139 18.76 2.16 2.98
N ILE A 140 18.28 0.92 2.96
CA ILE A 140 17.37 0.44 1.93
C ILE A 140 15.96 0.90 2.29
N ALA A 141 15.33 1.65 1.40
CA ALA A 141 13.95 2.10 1.58
C ALA A 141 13.00 1.20 0.79
N VAL A 142 11.89 0.84 1.39
CA VAL A 142 10.78 0.13 0.74
C VAL A 142 9.52 0.95 0.93
N SER A 143 8.71 1.11 -0.10
CA SER A 143 7.36 1.67 0.02
C SER A 143 6.32 0.71 -0.53
N ILE A 144 5.15 0.69 0.09
CA ILE A 144 4.09 -0.25 -0.25
C ILE A 144 2.80 0.50 -0.56
N ASN A 145 2.04 -0.03 -1.52
CA ASN A 145 0.61 0.23 -1.61
C ASN A 145 -0.15 -0.75 -0.72
N TYR A 146 -1.37 -0.37 -0.34
CA TYR A 146 -2.35 -1.26 0.28
C TYR A 146 -3.75 -0.80 -0.14
N ARG A 147 -4.74 -1.70 -0.19
CA ARG A 147 -6.09 -1.32 -0.62
C ARG A 147 -6.65 -0.20 0.27
N LEU A 148 -7.43 0.69 -0.36
CA LEU A 148 -7.99 1.88 0.27
C LEU A 148 -9.53 1.83 0.26
N GLY A 149 -10.13 2.67 1.09
CA GLY A 149 -11.58 2.87 1.17
C GLY A 149 -12.34 1.56 1.32
N ALA A 150 -13.37 1.41 0.49
CA ALA A 150 -14.24 0.22 0.50
C ALA A 150 -13.52 -1.07 0.13
N PHE A 151 -12.38 -1.01 -0.54
CA PHE A 151 -11.63 -2.19 -0.97
C PHE A 151 -10.68 -2.74 0.09
N GLY A 152 -10.18 -1.90 1.00
CA GLY A 152 -9.08 -2.25 1.92
C GLY A 152 -9.34 -2.04 3.40
N LYS A 153 -10.61 -1.92 3.81
CA LYS A 153 -11.05 -1.49 5.13
C LYS A 153 -10.10 -1.80 6.29
N ILE A 154 -9.37 -0.81 6.81
CA ILE A 154 -8.71 -0.84 8.13
C ILE A 154 -9.64 -0.08 9.09
N TYR A 155 -9.89 -0.59 10.29
CA TYR A 155 -10.72 0.08 11.32
C TYR A 155 -10.19 1.50 11.59
N ALA A 156 -10.61 2.57 10.91
CA ALA A 156 -10.15 3.93 11.24
C ALA A 156 -10.71 5.08 10.33
N LEU A 157 -11.96 5.52 10.53
CA LEU A 157 -12.25 6.97 10.54
C LEU A 157 -13.62 7.21 11.18
N CYS A 158 -13.64 7.92 12.32
CA CYS A 158 -14.86 8.25 13.08
C CYS A 158 -15.81 9.23 12.37
N ILE A 159 -15.51 9.62 11.12
CA ILE A 159 -16.35 10.57 10.38
C ILE A 159 -16.71 10.06 8.97
N LEU A 160 -16.33 8.81 8.66
CA LEU A 160 -16.76 8.06 7.50
C LEU A 160 -17.75 6.99 7.94
N LYS A 161 -19.02 7.17 7.62
CA LYS A 161 -19.98 6.07 7.61
C LYS A 161 -19.63 5.19 6.38
N GLY A 162 -18.56 4.40 6.49
CA GLY A 162 -17.74 3.93 5.35
C GLY A 162 -17.79 2.52 4.70
N PHE A 163 -17.62 1.35 5.36
CA PHE A 163 -17.15 0.13 4.63
C PHE A 163 -17.73 -1.25 4.99
N LEU A 164 -17.66 -2.18 4.03
CA LEU A 164 -18.14 -3.57 4.08
C LEU A 164 -17.54 -4.40 5.24
N LYS A 165 -18.35 -4.80 6.21
CA LYS A 165 -18.15 -5.95 7.10
C LYS A 165 -19.53 -6.52 7.27
N LEU A 166 -19.75 -7.71 6.75
CA LEU A 166 -21.06 -8.36 6.77
C LEU A 166 -21.06 -9.60 7.66
N GLY A 167 -20.05 -9.74 8.54
CA GLY A 167 -19.90 -10.93 9.39
C GLY A 167 -19.61 -12.22 8.62
N HIS A 168 -19.26 -12.13 7.33
CA HIS A 168 -19.08 -13.25 6.42
C HIS A 168 -17.59 -13.42 6.03
N GLU A 169 -17.14 -14.67 5.85
CA GLU A 169 -15.72 -15.01 5.56
C GLU A 169 -15.18 -14.28 4.33
N ALA A 170 -16.02 -14.11 3.30
CA ALA A 170 -15.68 -13.43 2.06
C ALA A 170 -15.43 -11.89 2.19
N ALA A 171 -15.74 -11.28 3.34
CA ALA A 171 -15.50 -9.86 3.64
C ALA A 171 -15.24 -9.65 5.14
N SER A 172 -14.21 -10.33 5.65
CA SER A 172 -13.85 -10.34 7.09
C SER A 172 -13.35 -9.00 7.64
N GLY A 173 -13.11 -8.00 6.77
CA GLY A 173 -12.53 -6.70 7.12
C GLY A 173 -11.00 -6.74 7.25
N ASN A 174 -10.39 -5.57 7.42
CA ASN A 174 -8.93 -5.40 7.55
C ASN A 174 -8.10 -5.75 6.32
N GLN A 175 -8.71 -5.79 5.13
CA GLN A 175 -8.03 -6.15 3.88
C GLN A 175 -6.73 -5.35 3.67
N GLY A 176 -6.74 -4.04 3.87
CA GLY A 176 -5.56 -3.18 3.73
C GLY A 176 -4.49 -3.42 4.81
N LEU A 177 -4.87 -3.79 6.04
CA LEU A 177 -3.88 -4.21 7.06
C LEU A 177 -3.28 -5.56 6.68
N LYS A 178 -4.10 -6.48 6.16
CA LYS A 178 -3.65 -7.78 5.69
C LYS A 178 -2.73 -7.63 4.47
N ASP A 179 -3.02 -6.67 3.58
CA ASP A 179 -2.14 -6.32 2.47
C ASP A 179 -0.77 -5.88 2.98
N GLN A 180 -0.74 -5.01 4.01
CA GLN A 180 0.50 -4.57 4.64
C GLN A 180 1.26 -5.73 5.30
N ILE A 181 0.56 -6.68 5.94
CA ILE A 181 1.18 -7.89 6.51
C ILE A 181 1.81 -8.74 5.40
N VAL A 182 1.12 -8.96 4.29
CA VAL A 182 1.66 -9.71 3.15
C VAL A 182 2.84 -8.99 2.51
N ALA A 183 2.79 -7.67 2.37
CA ALA A 183 3.92 -6.88 1.90
C ALA A 183 5.13 -7.02 2.84
N LEU A 184 4.93 -6.98 4.16
CA LEU A 184 6.01 -7.20 5.14
C LEU A 184 6.59 -8.61 5.09
N LYS A 185 5.75 -9.63 4.86
CA LYS A 185 6.23 -11.01 4.61
C LYS A 185 7.08 -11.06 3.34
N TRP A 186 6.64 -10.41 2.26
CA TRP A 186 7.42 -10.31 1.03
C TRP A 186 8.78 -9.65 1.28
N VAL A 187 8.82 -8.55 2.04
CA VAL A 187 10.07 -7.87 2.40
C VAL A 187 10.97 -8.80 3.20
N LYS A 188 10.46 -9.45 4.26
CA LYS A 188 11.24 -10.39 5.08
C LYS A 188 11.84 -11.53 4.24
N GLU A 189 11.10 -12.03 3.26
CA GLU A 189 11.53 -13.14 2.38
C GLU A 189 12.54 -12.72 1.31
N ASN A 190 12.49 -11.48 0.81
CA ASN A 190 13.22 -11.09 -0.40
C ASN A 190 14.27 -10.00 -0.19
N ILE A 191 14.24 -9.23 0.91
CA ILE A 191 15.06 -8.02 1.03
C ILE A 191 16.57 -8.30 1.07
N GLN A 192 16.97 -9.51 1.48
CA GLN A 192 18.36 -9.98 1.41
C GLN A 192 18.93 -9.89 -0.02
N ILE A 193 18.12 -10.16 -1.04
CA ILE A 193 18.53 -10.11 -2.45
C ILE A 193 18.98 -8.69 -2.84
N PHE A 194 18.41 -7.67 -2.19
CA PHE A 194 18.74 -6.27 -2.39
C PHE A 194 19.86 -5.77 -1.46
N GLY A 195 20.46 -6.67 -0.66
CA GLY A 195 21.49 -6.34 0.33
C GLY A 195 20.94 -5.96 1.71
N GLY A 196 19.63 -6.04 1.93
CA GLY A 196 19.01 -5.69 3.21
C GLY A 196 19.15 -6.77 4.27
N ASP A 197 19.08 -6.35 5.53
CA ASP A 197 19.02 -7.25 6.68
C ASP A 197 17.56 -7.59 7.03
N PRO A 198 17.10 -8.83 6.82
CA PRO A 198 15.76 -9.24 7.25
C PRO A 198 15.59 -9.17 8.77
N GLU A 199 16.67 -9.19 9.56
CA GLU A 199 16.66 -9.06 11.02
C GLU A 199 16.82 -7.61 11.52
N ASN A 200 16.81 -6.62 10.62
CA ASN A 200 16.89 -5.20 10.97
C ASN A 200 15.93 -4.32 10.14
N ILE A 201 14.66 -4.71 10.17
CA ILE A 201 13.56 -3.99 9.51
C ILE A 201 12.93 -2.97 10.48
N THR A 202 12.84 -1.71 10.03
CA THR A 202 12.08 -0.63 10.67
C THR A 202 10.85 -0.31 9.85
N VAL A 203 9.65 -0.37 10.44
CA VAL A 203 8.41 0.04 9.78
C VAL A 203 8.05 1.45 10.25
N PHE A 204 7.70 2.33 9.32
CA PHE A 204 7.33 3.69 9.65
C PHE A 204 6.20 4.21 8.78
N GLY A 205 5.44 5.16 9.33
CA GLY A 205 4.31 5.76 8.65
C GLY A 205 3.91 7.08 9.28
N SER A 206 3.12 7.86 8.55
CA SER A 206 2.58 9.14 8.99
C SER A 206 1.05 9.17 8.90
N SER A 207 0.40 9.86 9.85
CA SER A 207 -1.05 9.95 9.93
C SER A 207 -1.71 8.56 9.98
N SER A 208 -2.64 8.22 9.07
CA SER A 208 -3.23 6.88 8.99
C SER A 208 -2.18 5.78 8.82
N GLY A 209 -1.04 6.06 8.17
CA GLY A 209 0.08 5.14 8.08
C GLY A 209 0.70 4.85 9.46
N ALA A 210 0.83 5.85 10.33
CA ALA A 210 1.29 5.65 11.71
C ALA A 210 0.29 4.83 12.54
N ALA A 211 -1.02 5.03 12.34
CA ALA A 211 -2.05 4.18 12.93
C ALA A 211 -1.92 2.72 12.46
N CYS A 212 -1.66 2.49 11.17
CA CYS A 212 -1.34 1.16 10.63
C CYS A 212 -0.12 0.55 11.32
N VAL A 213 0.99 1.29 11.44
CA VAL A 213 2.19 0.82 12.14
C VAL A 213 1.85 0.41 13.58
N HIS A 214 1.05 1.20 14.30
CA HIS A 214 0.62 0.82 15.65
C HIS A 214 -0.20 -0.48 15.66
N LEU A 215 -1.13 -0.64 14.71
CA LEU A 215 -1.94 -1.87 14.59
C LEU A 215 -1.08 -3.09 14.26
N LEU A 216 -0.05 -2.93 13.43
CA LEU A 216 0.92 -3.99 13.11
C LEU A 216 1.80 -4.34 14.31
N MET A 217 2.11 -3.41 15.21
CA MET A 217 2.82 -3.73 16.46
C MET A 217 1.97 -4.58 17.40
N LEU A 218 0.64 -4.39 17.38
CA LEU A 218 -0.31 -5.09 18.25
C LEU A 218 -0.76 -6.45 17.69
N SER A 219 -0.71 -6.62 16.36
CA SER A 219 -1.23 -7.81 15.71
C SER A 219 -0.29 -9.02 15.86
N PRO A 220 -0.80 -10.20 16.28
CA PRO A 220 0.01 -11.43 16.32
C PRO A 220 0.44 -11.89 14.91
N LEU A 221 -0.28 -11.49 13.86
CA LEU A 221 0.01 -11.88 12.48
C LEU A 221 1.26 -11.22 11.89
N SER A 222 1.72 -10.12 12.50
CA SER A 222 2.94 -9.39 12.12
C SER A 222 4.11 -9.65 13.07
N LYS A 223 3.94 -10.55 14.04
CA LYS A 223 5.00 -10.93 14.98
C LYS A 223 6.23 -11.46 14.21
N GLY A 224 7.39 -10.87 14.46
CA GLY A 224 8.66 -11.26 13.84
C GLY A 224 8.88 -10.71 12.42
N LEU A 225 7.96 -9.93 11.86
CA LEU A 225 8.14 -9.33 10.53
C LEU A 225 8.98 -8.05 10.54
N PHE A 226 9.07 -7.35 11.68
CA PHE A 226 9.89 -6.15 11.84
C PHE A 226 10.36 -5.97 13.29
N HIS A 227 11.31 -5.06 13.49
CA HIS A 227 12.09 -4.94 14.72
C HIS A 227 11.95 -3.57 15.38
N LYS A 228 11.66 -2.53 14.58
CA LYS A 228 11.56 -1.14 15.03
C LYS A 228 10.36 -0.48 14.38
N ALA A 229 9.77 0.50 15.05
CA ALA A 229 8.61 1.22 14.58
C ALA A 229 8.77 2.74 14.78
N ILE A 230 8.35 3.54 13.80
CA ILE A 230 8.26 5.00 13.92
C ILE A 230 6.85 5.44 13.54
N LEU A 231 6.17 6.10 14.49
CA LEU A 231 4.77 6.51 14.36
C LEU A 231 4.71 8.04 14.30
N GLN A 232 4.53 8.61 13.11
CA GLN A 232 4.48 10.05 12.93
C GLN A 232 3.04 10.56 13.06
N SER A 233 2.80 11.37 14.10
CA SER A 233 1.58 12.16 14.34
C SER A 233 0.29 11.40 14.71
N THR A 234 0.29 10.06 14.83
CA THR A 234 -0.93 9.28 15.17
C THR A 234 -0.60 7.91 15.77
N ILE A 235 -1.51 7.40 16.62
CA ILE A 235 -1.55 6.00 17.11
C ILE A 235 -2.97 5.41 16.94
N SER A 236 -3.11 4.08 17.06
CA SER A 236 -4.40 3.39 16.86
C SER A 236 -5.50 3.76 17.87
N THR A 237 -5.16 4.27 19.06
CA THR A 237 -6.16 4.71 20.06
C THR A 237 -6.72 6.10 19.81
N CYS A 238 -6.22 6.82 18.80
CA CYS A 238 -6.84 8.08 18.39
C CYS A 238 -8.32 7.84 18.05
N SER A 239 -9.20 8.76 18.41
CA SER A 239 -10.67 8.58 18.28
C SER A 239 -11.16 8.31 16.86
N TRP A 240 -10.37 8.67 15.86
CA TRP A 240 -10.62 8.39 14.46
C TRP A 240 -9.93 7.11 13.96
N ALA A 241 -9.00 6.53 14.71
CA ALA A 241 -8.11 5.47 14.25
C ALA A 241 -8.59 4.04 14.57
N ILE A 242 -9.61 3.81 15.41
CA ILE A 242 -10.35 2.54 15.56
C ILE A 242 -11.78 2.89 16.02
N LYS A 243 -12.82 2.20 15.50
CA LYS A 243 -14.18 2.27 16.06
C LYS A 243 -14.92 0.93 15.98
N GLU A 244 -15.61 0.59 17.06
CA GLU A 244 -16.17 -0.74 17.32
C GLU A 244 -17.60 -0.96 16.78
N THR A 245 -18.36 0.10 16.46
CA THR A 245 -19.82 -0.04 16.22
C THR A 245 -20.33 0.64 14.93
N GLN A 246 -21.29 -0.03 14.26
CA GLN A 246 -22.07 0.33 13.04
C GLN A 246 -21.49 -0.04 11.65
N GLN A 247 -20.59 -1.01 11.58
CA GLN A 247 -19.93 -1.37 10.32
C GLN A 247 -20.83 -2.07 9.30
N GLU A 248 -21.67 -3.00 9.74
CA GLU A 248 -22.66 -3.68 8.91
C GLU A 248 -23.64 -2.67 8.31
N VAL A 249 -24.21 -1.80 9.14
CA VAL A 249 -25.17 -0.75 8.74
C VAL A 249 -24.64 0.09 7.58
N ILE A 250 -23.35 0.39 7.60
CA ILE A 250 -22.68 1.18 6.57
C ILE A 250 -22.49 0.38 5.28
N SER A 251 -22.18 -0.91 5.40
CA SER A 251 -22.01 -1.85 4.29
C SER A 251 -23.29 -1.95 3.47
N PHE A 252 -24.40 -2.18 4.19
CA PHE A 252 -25.76 -2.15 3.67
C PHE A 252 -26.10 -0.78 3.07
N LYS A 253 -25.69 0.32 3.71
CA LYS A 253 -25.93 1.67 3.19
C LYS A 253 -25.18 1.98 1.88
N LEU A 254 -23.94 1.49 1.75
CA LEU A 254 -23.18 1.62 0.50
C LEU A 254 -23.88 0.87 -0.64
N ALA A 255 -24.33 -0.37 -0.39
CA ALA A 255 -25.09 -1.15 -1.35
C ALA A 255 -26.42 -0.46 -1.72
N SER A 256 -27.16 0.05 -0.73
CA SER A 256 -28.41 0.78 -0.90
C SER A 256 -28.25 2.01 -1.80
N VAL A 257 -27.20 2.81 -1.57
CA VAL A 257 -26.87 3.98 -2.40
C VAL A 257 -26.51 3.62 -3.84
N LEU A 258 -25.99 2.40 -4.05
CA LEU A 258 -25.68 1.83 -5.36
C LEU A 258 -26.87 1.09 -5.99
N GLY A 259 -28.01 0.99 -5.29
CA GLY A 259 -29.25 0.42 -5.80
C GLY A 259 -29.58 -0.99 -5.31
N ASN A 260 -28.97 -1.47 -4.23
CA ASN A 260 -29.30 -2.76 -3.63
C ASN A 260 -29.58 -2.64 -2.11
N ASP A 261 -30.86 -2.81 -1.74
CA ASP A 261 -31.35 -2.75 -0.36
C ASP A 261 -31.44 -4.13 0.33
N SER A 262 -30.80 -5.17 -0.24
CA SER A 262 -30.73 -6.48 0.39
C SER A 262 -30.17 -6.37 1.80
N LYS A 263 -30.58 -7.31 2.65
CA LYS A 263 -30.05 -7.49 4.01
C LYS A 263 -29.18 -8.72 4.12
N ASP A 264 -28.96 -9.43 3.02
CA ASP A 264 -28.08 -10.59 2.96
C ASP A 264 -26.63 -10.15 2.67
N PRO A 265 -25.69 -10.42 3.59
CA PRO A 265 -24.26 -10.36 3.36
C PRO A 265 -23.76 -10.87 2.00
N GLU A 266 -24.15 -12.07 1.61
CA GLU A 266 -23.60 -12.72 0.42
C GLU A 266 -24.09 -12.03 -0.85
N GLU A 267 -25.39 -11.71 -0.90
CA GLU A 267 -25.99 -11.00 -2.01
C GLU A 267 -25.34 -9.64 -2.24
N ILE A 268 -25.02 -8.92 -1.16
CA ILE A 268 -24.36 -7.61 -1.24
C ILE A 268 -22.92 -7.73 -1.73
N ILE A 269 -22.17 -8.72 -1.24
CA ILE A 269 -20.79 -8.95 -1.69
C ILE A 269 -20.79 -9.26 -3.18
N GLU A 270 -21.66 -10.16 -3.64
CA GLU A 270 -21.79 -10.51 -5.06
C GLU A 270 -22.27 -9.34 -5.90
N PHE A 271 -23.18 -8.51 -5.38
CA PHE A 271 -23.60 -7.28 -6.03
C PHE A 271 -22.43 -6.29 -6.18
N LEU A 272 -21.71 -6.00 -5.10
CA LEU A 272 -20.61 -5.04 -5.11
C LEU A 272 -19.39 -5.51 -5.92
N ARG A 273 -19.20 -6.82 -6.10
CA ARG A 273 -18.23 -7.38 -7.04
C ARG A 273 -18.54 -7.03 -8.50
N LYS A 274 -19.80 -6.78 -8.83
CA LYS A 274 -20.24 -6.42 -10.19
C LYS A 274 -20.23 -4.91 -10.44
N ILE A 275 -20.21 -4.09 -9.39
CA ILE A 275 -20.18 -2.63 -9.52
C ILE A 275 -18.78 -2.16 -9.98
N PRO A 276 -18.68 -1.25 -10.97
CA PRO A 276 -17.41 -0.64 -11.33
C PRO A 276 -16.74 0.07 -10.15
N ALA A 277 -15.41 -0.05 -10.04
CA ALA A 277 -14.67 0.47 -8.89
C ALA A 277 -14.88 1.97 -8.68
N ASP A 278 -14.97 2.75 -9.76
CA ASP A 278 -15.17 4.19 -9.70
C ASP A 278 -16.51 4.59 -9.07
N GLN A 279 -17.57 3.81 -9.30
CA GLN A 279 -18.87 4.05 -8.68
C GLN A 279 -18.83 3.78 -7.19
N ILE A 280 -18.12 2.73 -6.75
CA ILE A 280 -17.91 2.43 -5.33
C ILE A 280 -17.11 3.55 -4.67
N VAL A 281 -16.00 3.97 -5.29
CA VAL A 281 -15.18 5.09 -4.81
C VAL A 281 -16.01 6.36 -4.71
N LYS A 282 -16.84 6.71 -5.70
CA LYS A 282 -17.69 7.92 -5.61
C LYS A 282 -18.75 7.79 -4.52
N ALA A 283 -19.38 6.62 -4.38
CA ALA A 283 -20.45 6.39 -3.42
C ALA A 283 -19.96 6.50 -1.97
N GLN A 284 -18.75 6.02 -1.63
CA GLN A 284 -18.22 6.15 -0.26
C GLN A 284 -18.09 7.60 0.21
N TYR A 285 -17.83 8.57 -0.69
CA TYR A 285 -17.75 9.99 -0.31
C TYR A 285 -19.11 10.63 -0.05
N ARG A 286 -20.24 9.98 -0.38
CA ARG A 286 -21.57 10.48 0.03
C ARG A 286 -21.80 10.38 1.54
N PHE A 287 -20.92 9.65 2.24
CA PHE A 287 -21.07 9.34 3.66
C PHE A 287 -20.12 10.10 4.58
N LEU A 288 -19.10 10.79 4.06
CA LEU A 288 -18.27 11.66 4.91
C LEU A 288 -18.85 13.07 5.01
N THR A 289 -18.69 13.64 6.21
CA THR A 289 -19.18 14.99 6.49
C THR A 289 -18.26 16.04 5.85
N ARG A 290 -18.79 17.25 5.65
CA ARG A 290 -18.02 18.40 5.13
C ARG A 290 -16.75 18.68 5.93
N LYS A 291 -16.76 18.43 7.25
CA LYS A 291 -15.57 18.57 8.12
C LYS A 291 -14.44 17.60 7.74
N VAL A 292 -14.76 16.35 7.40
CA VAL A 292 -13.76 15.35 6.96
C VAL A 292 -13.11 15.76 5.66
N ILE A 293 -13.95 16.18 4.73
CA ILE A 293 -13.52 16.61 3.40
C ILE A 293 -12.53 17.77 3.57
N CYS A 294 -12.86 18.77 4.39
CA CYS A 294 -11.95 19.87 4.70
C CYS A 294 -10.63 19.40 5.33
N CYS A 295 -10.65 18.46 6.29
CA CYS A 295 -9.41 17.90 6.85
C CYS A 295 -8.55 17.22 5.79
N LEU A 296 -9.15 16.39 4.92
CA LEU A 296 -8.44 15.72 3.83
C LEU A 296 -7.80 16.71 2.85
N TYR A 297 -8.49 17.81 2.51
CA TYR A 297 -7.94 18.87 1.67
C TYR A 297 -6.77 19.61 2.34
N ILE A 298 -6.90 19.98 3.62
CA ILE A 298 -5.84 20.68 4.35
C ILE A 298 -4.57 19.82 4.42
N PHE A 299 -4.71 18.52 4.71
CA PHE A 299 -3.57 17.60 4.71
C PHE A 299 -2.98 17.42 3.32
N HIS A 300 -3.78 17.25 2.27
CA HIS A 300 -3.26 17.07 0.90
C HIS A 300 -2.48 18.29 0.39
N LEU A 301 -2.88 19.51 0.77
CA LEU A 301 -2.19 20.74 0.39
C LEU A 301 -0.86 20.96 1.15
N GLN A 302 -0.63 20.30 2.28
CA GLN A 302 0.61 20.46 3.07
C GLN A 302 1.79 19.60 2.56
N TYR A 303 1.54 18.63 1.68
CA TYR A 303 2.56 17.66 1.22
C TYR A 303 2.91 17.76 -0.27
N ARG A 304 2.61 18.89 -0.93
CA ARG A 304 3.13 19.21 -2.27
C ARG A 304 4.22 20.26 -2.20
#